data_AF-A0A8K0M0P1-F1
#
_entry.id   AF-A0A8K0M0P1-F1
#
_cell.length_a   1.000
_cell.length_b   1.000
_cell.length_c   1.000
_cell.angle_alpha   90.00
_cell.angle_beta   90.00
_cell.angle_gamma   90.00
#
_symmetry.space_group_name_H-M   'P 1'
#
loop_
_entity.id
_entity.type
_entity.pdbx_description
1 polymer ?
#
loop_
_entity_poly.entity_id
_entity_poly.type
_entity_poly.pdbx_seq_one_letter_code
_entity_poly.pdbx_strand_id
1 'polypeptide(L)'
;MTDGCLDAWITPDHAATLPADKVPKIEYDKPDGKITFDILTSVSRTGTNHEEDQPVHLQVKDWDQHTAKTYPPFKGVENRFCPTGVYEYVEDESKPPGVRFQINAQNCIHCNICDIKAPHQDINCDYLRPLTSLSVPTPIMEGIQTHPSNAAQAKAFTAPGSLSFPGATNKLTPPPAGTGDAAQRPAPHGQQAANGNVTN
;
A
#
# COMPACT_ATOMS: atom_id res chain seq x y z
N MET A 1 -17.33 -18.55 39.91
CA MET A 1 -17.94 -18.28 38.60
C MET A 1 -17.40 -16.94 38.18
N THR A 2 -16.23 -16.91 37.54
CA THR A 2 -15.69 -15.68 36.96
C THR A 2 -16.43 -15.46 35.65
N ASP A 3 -16.95 -14.26 35.46
CA ASP A 3 -17.73 -13.87 34.29
C ASP A 3 -16.87 -13.99 33.03
N GLY A 4 -17.04 -15.09 32.29
CA GLY A 4 -16.32 -15.37 31.03
C GLY A 4 -16.50 -14.32 29.93
N CYS A 5 -17.32 -13.28 30.17
CA CYS A 5 -17.43 -12.10 29.32
C CYS A 5 -16.26 -11.12 29.46
N LEU A 6 -15.52 -11.05 30.58
CA LEU A 6 -14.41 -10.10 30.73
C LEU A 6 -13.11 -10.63 30.13
N ASP A 7 -12.87 -11.94 30.20
CA ASP A 7 -11.66 -12.58 29.68
C ASP A 7 -11.58 -12.58 28.14
N ALA A 8 -12.74 -12.54 27.47
CA ALA A 8 -12.84 -12.53 26.01
C ALA A 8 -12.41 -11.21 25.35
N TRP A 9 -12.43 -10.09 26.09
CA TRP A 9 -12.08 -8.75 25.55
C TRP A 9 -10.63 -8.35 25.81
N ILE A 10 -9.87 -9.18 26.54
CA ILE A 10 -8.47 -8.88 26.93
C ILE A 10 -7.46 -9.63 26.05
N THR A 11 -7.91 -10.67 25.33
CA THR A 11 -7.02 -11.47 24.48
C THR A 11 -6.72 -10.73 23.17
N PRO A 12 -5.44 -10.50 22.82
CA PRO A 12 -5.07 -9.89 21.54
C PRO A 12 -5.57 -10.72 20.34
N ASP A 13 -5.93 -10.05 19.24
CA ASP A 13 -6.51 -10.71 18.06
C ASP A 13 -5.63 -11.83 17.48
N HIS A 14 -4.31 -11.63 17.40
CA HIS A 14 -3.38 -12.67 16.93
C HIS A 14 -3.40 -13.91 17.83
N ALA A 15 -3.50 -13.71 19.16
CA ALA A 15 -3.48 -14.77 20.16
C ALA A 15 -4.78 -15.61 20.17
N ALA A 16 -5.87 -15.06 19.64
CA ALA A 16 -7.13 -15.79 19.44
C ALA A 16 -7.10 -16.77 18.25
N THR A 17 -6.01 -16.84 17.49
CA THR A 17 -5.89 -17.76 16.34
C THR A 17 -5.57 -19.18 16.80
N LEU A 18 -6.47 -20.12 16.51
CA LEU A 18 -6.27 -21.54 16.82
C LEU A 18 -5.44 -22.23 15.72
N PRO A 19 -4.63 -23.25 16.06
CA PRO A 19 -4.01 -24.13 15.08
C PRO A 19 -5.03 -24.77 14.13
N ALA A 20 -4.65 -24.99 12.88
CA ALA A 20 -5.51 -25.52 11.83
C ALA A 20 -6.11 -26.89 12.20
N ASP A 21 -5.36 -27.74 12.88
CA ASP A 21 -5.82 -29.08 13.29
C ASP A 21 -6.93 -29.06 14.36
N LYS A 22 -7.17 -27.90 15.01
CA LYS A 22 -8.21 -27.74 16.04
C LYS A 22 -9.52 -27.19 15.50
N VAL A 23 -9.59 -26.82 14.23
CA VAL A 23 -10.75 -26.18 13.61
C VAL A 23 -11.14 -26.91 12.32
N PRO A 24 -12.45 -27.05 12.02
CA PRO A 24 -12.87 -27.61 10.75
C PRO A 24 -12.50 -26.66 9.61
N LYS A 25 -12.03 -27.22 8.50
CA LYS A 25 -11.79 -26.45 7.27
C LYS A 25 -13.13 -25.91 6.74
N ILE A 26 -13.17 -24.61 6.50
CA ILE A 26 -14.32 -23.95 5.86
C ILE A 26 -14.14 -24.06 4.35
N GLU A 27 -15.12 -24.66 3.67
CA GLU A 27 -15.20 -24.66 2.21
C GLU A 27 -16.00 -23.44 1.78
N TYR A 28 -15.38 -22.57 0.98
CA TYR A 28 -16.02 -21.40 0.41
C TYR A 28 -16.42 -21.71 -1.04
N ASP A 29 -17.64 -21.33 -1.42
CA ASP A 29 -18.10 -21.47 -2.79
C ASP A 29 -17.25 -20.62 -3.74
N LYS A 30 -17.09 -21.12 -4.98
CA LYS A 30 -16.38 -20.40 -6.03
C LYS A 30 -17.16 -19.11 -6.37
N PRO A 31 -16.47 -17.98 -6.61
CA PRO A 31 -17.13 -16.74 -7.02
C PRO A 31 -17.91 -16.89 -8.35
N ASP A 32 -19.06 -16.23 -8.44
CA ASP A 32 -19.98 -16.29 -9.57
C ASP A 32 -19.73 -15.22 -10.65
N GLY A 33 -18.88 -14.23 -10.37
CA GLY A 33 -18.53 -13.12 -11.24
C GLY A 33 -19.64 -12.07 -11.41
N LYS A 34 -20.72 -12.16 -10.62
CA LYS A 34 -21.88 -11.24 -10.67
C LYS A 34 -22.13 -10.56 -9.33
N ILE A 35 -22.24 -11.35 -8.26
CA ILE A 35 -22.43 -10.90 -6.88
C ILE A 35 -21.14 -11.16 -6.09
N THR A 36 -20.50 -12.30 -6.32
CA THR A 36 -19.24 -12.70 -5.69
C THR A 36 -18.10 -12.69 -6.70
N PHE A 37 -16.94 -12.20 -6.30
CA PHE A 37 -15.78 -12.04 -7.17
C PHE A 37 -14.56 -12.68 -6.53
N ASP A 38 -13.59 -13.08 -7.35
CA ASP A 38 -12.29 -13.49 -6.85
C ASP A 38 -11.51 -12.30 -6.28
N ILE A 39 -10.46 -12.60 -5.53
CA ILE A 39 -9.64 -11.60 -4.85
C ILE A 39 -8.99 -10.66 -5.86
N LEU A 40 -8.45 -11.16 -6.98
CA LEU A 40 -7.72 -10.33 -7.94
C LEU A 40 -8.64 -9.35 -8.68
N THR A 41 -9.84 -9.80 -9.08
CA THR A 41 -10.89 -8.91 -9.61
C THR A 41 -11.31 -7.85 -8.59
N SER A 42 -11.29 -8.19 -7.30
CA SER A 42 -11.60 -7.22 -6.23
C SER A 42 -10.46 -6.22 -6.04
N VAL A 43 -9.21 -6.68 -6.04
CA VAL A 43 -8.00 -5.84 -5.97
C VAL A 43 -7.95 -4.85 -7.12
N SER A 44 -8.20 -5.29 -8.35
CA SER A 44 -8.16 -4.40 -9.52
C SER A 44 -9.17 -3.25 -9.43
N ARG A 45 -10.28 -3.44 -8.70
CA ARG A 45 -11.31 -2.41 -8.47
C ARG A 45 -10.95 -1.40 -7.38
N THR A 46 -9.94 -1.69 -6.56
CA THR A 46 -9.45 -0.75 -5.53
C THR A 46 -8.64 0.40 -6.13
N GLY A 47 -8.08 0.20 -7.34
CA GLY A 47 -7.15 1.15 -7.95
C GLY A 47 -5.80 1.25 -7.22
N THR A 48 -5.50 0.31 -6.31
CA THR A 48 -4.20 0.27 -5.62
C THR A 48 -3.10 -0.12 -6.61
N ASN A 49 -1.96 0.56 -6.53
CA ASN A 49 -0.76 0.26 -7.30
C ASN A 49 0.47 0.78 -6.55
N HIS A 50 1.58 0.06 -6.64
CA HIS A 50 2.89 0.47 -6.12
C HIS A 50 3.91 0.39 -7.25
N GLU A 51 4.87 1.30 -7.27
CA GLU A 51 5.99 1.20 -8.21
C GLU A 51 6.85 -0.03 -7.87
N GLU A 52 7.39 -0.69 -8.89
CA GLU A 52 8.15 -1.95 -8.72
C GLU A 52 9.48 -1.73 -7.99
N ASP A 53 10.04 -0.52 -8.05
CA ASP A 53 11.30 -0.13 -7.43
C ASP A 53 11.14 0.48 -6.03
N GLN A 54 9.91 0.57 -5.52
CA GLN A 54 9.68 1.04 -4.15
C GLN A 54 10.12 -0.01 -3.12
N PRO A 55 10.73 0.41 -2.00
CA PRO A 55 11.02 -0.48 -0.89
C PRO A 55 9.74 -1.19 -0.42
N VAL A 56 9.84 -2.51 -0.21
CA VAL A 56 8.74 -3.31 0.29
C VAL A 56 8.41 -2.88 1.72
N HIS A 57 7.26 -2.23 1.90
CA HIS A 57 6.77 -1.75 3.20
C HIS A 57 6.27 -2.89 4.12
N LEU A 58 6.26 -4.13 3.63
CA LEU A 58 5.93 -5.34 4.40
C LEU A 58 7.22 -6.10 4.68
N GLN A 59 7.68 -6.02 5.92
CA GLN A 59 8.99 -6.56 6.29
C GLN A 59 8.83 -7.80 7.16
N VAL A 60 9.51 -8.86 6.74
CA VAL A 60 9.68 -10.09 7.52
C VAL A 60 11.18 -10.32 7.68
N LYS A 61 11.63 -10.44 8.92
CA LYS A 61 13.07 -10.51 9.24
C LYS A 61 13.76 -11.73 8.62
N ASP A 62 13.10 -12.87 8.67
CA ASP A 62 13.59 -14.14 8.13
C ASP A 62 12.41 -14.92 7.58
N TRP A 63 12.36 -15.04 6.25
CA TRP A 63 11.25 -15.66 5.52
C TRP A 63 11.20 -17.17 5.73
N ASP A 64 12.35 -17.83 5.82
CA ASP A 64 12.42 -19.28 6.02
C ASP A 64 11.99 -19.62 7.44
N GLN A 65 12.43 -18.82 8.42
CA GLN A 65 12.01 -18.98 9.81
C GLN A 65 10.51 -18.71 9.98
N HIS A 66 9.96 -17.67 9.33
CA HIS A 66 8.52 -17.40 9.33
C HIS A 66 7.74 -18.60 8.79
N THR A 67 8.12 -19.09 7.60
CA THR A 67 7.50 -20.24 6.96
C THR A 67 7.51 -21.47 7.87
N ALA A 68 8.66 -21.78 8.48
CA ALA A 68 8.82 -22.94 9.37
C ALA A 68 7.96 -22.86 10.64
N LYS A 69 7.72 -21.65 11.17
CA LYS A 69 6.90 -21.44 12.38
C LYS A 69 5.40 -21.35 12.08
N THR A 70 5.02 -20.78 10.94
CA THR A 70 3.63 -20.45 10.65
C THR A 70 2.92 -21.53 9.83
N TYR A 71 3.58 -22.07 8.81
CA TYR A 71 2.94 -22.96 7.86
C TYR A 71 2.51 -24.31 8.50
N PRO A 72 3.34 -25.02 9.29
CA PRO A 72 2.92 -26.29 9.88
C PRO A 72 1.70 -26.20 10.81
N PRO A 73 1.64 -25.29 11.81
CA PRO A 73 0.52 -25.22 12.75
C PRO A 73 -0.71 -24.46 12.23
N PHE A 74 -0.55 -23.45 11.36
CA PHE A 74 -1.66 -22.58 10.92
C PHE A 74 -2.01 -22.73 9.44
N LYS A 75 -1.26 -23.53 8.67
CA LYS A 75 -1.47 -23.78 7.23
C LYS A 75 -1.54 -22.50 6.40
N GLY A 76 -0.71 -21.51 6.75
CA GLY A 76 -0.59 -20.25 6.00
C GLY A 76 -1.83 -19.37 6.12
N VAL A 77 -2.20 -19.00 7.35
CA VAL A 77 -3.37 -18.16 7.64
C VAL A 77 -3.28 -16.77 6.99
N GLU A 78 -2.07 -16.31 6.67
CA GLU A 78 -1.77 -15.06 5.96
C GLU A 78 -2.48 -14.96 4.61
N ASN A 79 -2.59 -16.09 3.89
CA ASN A 79 -3.28 -16.15 2.60
C ASN A 79 -4.80 -16.00 2.74
N ARG A 80 -5.34 -16.06 3.97
CA ARG A 80 -6.78 -16.05 4.25
C ARG A 80 -7.24 -14.75 4.89
N PHE A 81 -6.46 -14.18 5.82
CA PHE A 81 -6.83 -12.90 6.44
C PHE A 81 -6.49 -11.70 5.55
N CYS A 82 -5.52 -11.84 4.62
CA CYS A 82 -5.13 -10.74 3.74
C CYS A 82 -6.22 -10.51 2.68
N PRO A 83 -6.88 -9.34 2.67
CA PRO A 83 -8.00 -9.10 1.76
C PRO A 83 -7.59 -9.01 0.29
N THR A 84 -6.29 -8.84 0.00
CA THR A 84 -5.77 -8.61 -1.35
C THR A 84 -4.80 -9.69 -1.83
N GLY A 85 -4.65 -10.78 -1.07
CA GLY A 85 -3.79 -11.90 -1.48
C GLY A 85 -2.32 -11.51 -1.64
N VAL A 86 -1.83 -10.61 -0.78
CA VAL A 86 -0.41 -10.20 -0.80
C VAL A 86 0.51 -11.35 -0.40
N TYR A 87 0.10 -12.17 0.56
CA TYR A 87 0.88 -13.30 1.04
C TYR A 87 0.48 -14.56 0.29
N GLU A 88 1.49 -15.31 -0.15
CA GLU A 88 1.32 -16.59 -0.84
C GLU A 88 2.35 -17.61 -0.31
N TYR A 89 1.97 -18.88 -0.28
CA TYR A 89 2.88 -19.99 0.00
C TYR A 89 2.98 -20.81 -1.29
N VAL A 90 4.08 -20.63 -2.01
CA VAL A 90 4.33 -21.29 -3.29
C VAL A 90 5.02 -22.62 -3.03
N GLU A 91 4.61 -23.68 -3.71
CA GLU A 91 5.25 -25.00 -3.58
C GLU A 91 6.73 -24.93 -3.96
N ASP A 92 7.59 -25.43 -3.07
CA ASP A 92 9.05 -25.44 -3.24
C ASP A 92 9.64 -26.60 -2.44
N GLU A 93 10.00 -27.68 -3.15
CA GLU A 93 10.57 -28.90 -2.55
C GLU A 93 11.95 -28.68 -1.90
N SER A 94 12.64 -27.57 -2.21
CA SER A 94 13.94 -27.26 -1.61
C SER A 94 13.84 -26.78 -0.17
N LYS A 95 12.64 -26.37 0.27
CA LYS A 95 12.38 -25.84 1.61
C LYS A 95 11.83 -26.94 2.53
N PRO A 96 12.20 -26.95 3.83
CA PRO A 96 11.74 -27.99 4.76
C PRO A 96 10.21 -28.19 4.86
N PRO A 97 9.38 -27.13 4.83
CA PRO A 97 7.92 -27.29 4.83
C PRO A 97 7.32 -27.58 3.44
N GLY A 98 8.14 -27.75 2.39
CA GLY A 98 7.70 -27.98 1.00
C GLY A 98 7.09 -26.75 0.31
N VAL A 99 7.17 -25.59 0.96
CA VAL A 99 6.67 -24.32 0.45
C VAL A 99 7.65 -23.20 0.75
N ARG A 100 7.65 -22.16 -0.08
CA ARG A 100 8.31 -20.88 0.16
C ARG A 100 7.28 -19.78 0.36
N PHE A 101 7.54 -18.88 1.31
CA PHE A 101 6.74 -17.69 1.50
C PHE A 101 7.03 -16.65 0.41
N GLN A 102 6.00 -16.02 -0.13
CA GLN A 102 6.08 -14.96 -1.15
C GLN A 102 5.21 -13.77 -0.74
N ILE A 103 5.74 -12.56 -0.89
CA ILE A 103 5.04 -11.31 -0.63
C ILE A 103 4.90 -10.54 -1.95
N ASN A 104 3.67 -10.36 -2.41
CA ASN A 104 3.28 -9.57 -3.57
C ASN A 104 2.82 -8.17 -3.11
N ALA A 105 3.77 -7.37 -2.62
CA ALA A 105 3.50 -6.10 -1.93
C ALA A 105 2.76 -5.06 -2.79
N GLN A 106 2.81 -5.19 -4.11
CA GLN A 106 2.11 -4.34 -5.07
C GLN A 106 0.59 -4.32 -4.84
N ASN A 107 0.03 -5.43 -4.34
CA ASN A 107 -1.40 -5.58 -4.06
C ASN A 107 -1.81 -5.04 -2.68
N CYS A 108 -0.89 -4.48 -1.88
CA CYS A 108 -1.23 -4.02 -0.55
C CYS A 108 -2.21 -2.84 -0.62
N ILE A 109 -3.24 -2.83 0.24
CA ILE A 109 -4.18 -1.70 0.40
C ILE A 109 -4.00 -1.00 1.75
N HIS A 110 -2.89 -1.24 2.44
CA HIS A 110 -2.55 -0.63 3.74
C HIS A 110 -3.62 -0.81 4.83
N CYS A 111 -4.32 -1.95 4.84
CA CYS A 111 -5.35 -2.26 5.85
C CYS A 111 -4.80 -2.59 7.24
N ASN A 112 -3.48 -2.81 7.38
CA ASN A 112 -2.77 -3.19 8.61
C ASN A 112 -3.21 -4.50 9.30
N ILE A 113 -4.05 -5.32 8.67
CA ILE A 113 -4.51 -6.61 9.23
C ILE A 113 -3.32 -7.56 9.43
N CYS A 114 -2.30 -7.49 8.57
CA CYS A 114 -1.04 -8.21 8.67
C CYS A 114 -0.38 -8.09 10.05
N ASP A 115 -0.21 -6.85 10.51
CA ASP A 115 0.44 -6.52 11.77
C ASP A 115 -0.43 -6.96 12.97
N ILE A 116 -1.76 -6.90 12.84
CA ILE A 116 -2.70 -7.22 13.92
C ILE A 116 -2.93 -8.72 14.10
N LYS A 117 -3.13 -9.45 12.98
CA LYS A 117 -3.67 -10.83 13.02
C LYS A 117 -2.61 -11.93 12.85
N ALA A 118 -1.41 -11.61 12.37
CA ALA A 118 -0.33 -12.58 12.23
C ALA A 118 -0.01 -13.24 13.59
N PRO A 119 -0.14 -14.58 13.72
CA PRO A 119 -0.03 -15.28 15.01
C PRO A 119 1.30 -15.04 15.75
N HIS A 120 2.40 -14.91 15.01
CA HIS A 120 3.75 -14.77 15.57
C HIS A 120 4.24 -13.32 15.66
N GLN A 121 3.44 -12.34 15.19
CA GLN A 121 3.77 -10.91 15.25
C GLN A 121 5.15 -10.56 14.64
N ASP A 122 5.50 -11.23 13.54
CA ASP A 122 6.80 -11.15 12.86
C ASP A 122 6.73 -10.49 11.47
N ILE A 123 5.54 -10.02 11.08
CA ILE A 123 5.31 -9.19 9.90
C ILE A 123 5.17 -7.73 10.35
N ASN A 124 6.10 -6.87 9.97
CA ASN A 124 6.05 -5.44 10.26
C ASN A 124 5.53 -4.68 9.02
N CYS A 125 4.41 -3.96 9.19
CA CYS A 125 3.81 -3.14 8.14
C CYS A 125 4.30 -1.69 8.36
N ASP A 126 5.37 -1.29 7.66
CA ASP A 126 6.23 -0.11 7.92
C ASP A 126 5.57 1.25 7.56
N TYR A 127 4.25 1.27 7.34
CA TYR A 127 3.55 2.49 6.94
C TYR A 127 3.36 3.49 8.11
N LEU A 128 3.55 3.05 9.37
CA LEU A 128 3.28 3.85 10.57
C LEU A 128 4.36 3.78 11.66
N ARG A 129 5.44 3.01 11.50
CA ARG A 129 6.55 3.06 12.47
C ARG A 129 7.56 4.10 12.03
N PRO A 130 8.02 5.00 12.93
CA PRO A 130 9.20 5.78 12.63
C PRO A 130 10.35 4.81 12.31
N LEU A 131 11.12 5.15 11.27
CA LEU A 131 12.30 4.41 10.77
C LEU A 131 13.39 4.16 11.84
N THR A 132 13.13 4.48 13.12
CA THR A 132 14.00 4.27 14.27
C THR A 132 14.06 2.80 14.73
N SER A 133 13.19 1.91 14.23
CA SER A 133 13.16 0.50 14.64
C SER A 133 13.96 -0.44 13.72
N LEU A 134 14.38 0.04 12.55
CA LEU A 134 15.27 -0.70 11.65
C LEU A 134 16.67 -0.12 11.78
N SER A 135 17.64 -1.00 12.04
CA SER A 135 19.07 -0.67 12.09
C SER A 135 19.66 -0.42 10.70
N VAL A 136 18.95 0.36 9.89
CA VAL A 136 19.47 0.90 8.63
C VAL A 136 19.99 2.30 8.96
N PRO A 137 21.28 2.61 8.74
CA PRO A 137 21.80 3.95 8.96
C PRO A 137 21.11 4.89 7.97
N THR A 138 20.13 5.65 8.43
CA THR A 138 19.56 6.77 7.68
C THR A 138 20.64 7.83 7.52
N PRO A 139 20.89 8.34 6.29
CA PRO A 139 21.64 9.58 6.16
C PRO A 139 20.83 10.66 6.90
N ILE A 140 21.48 11.36 7.81
CA ILE A 140 20.95 12.52 8.52
C ILE A 140 20.42 13.53 7.49
N MET A 141 19.11 13.52 7.24
CA MET A 141 18.45 14.63 6.57
C MET A 141 18.37 15.74 7.61
N GLU A 142 19.40 16.58 7.66
CA GLU A 142 19.36 17.84 8.40
C GLU A 142 18.08 18.58 7.96
N GLY A 143 17.23 18.95 8.92
CA GLY A 143 15.93 19.54 8.63
C GLY A 143 16.07 20.73 7.68
N ILE A 144 15.39 20.67 6.54
CA ILE A 144 15.35 21.78 5.59
C ILE A 144 14.67 22.95 6.31
N GLN A 145 15.46 23.96 6.71
CA GLN A 145 14.93 25.24 7.17
C GLN A 145 14.28 25.93 5.97
N THR A 146 12.97 25.77 5.84
CA THR A 146 12.16 26.38 4.78
C THR A 146 12.05 27.89 4.93
N HIS A 147 12.47 28.44 6.08
CA HIS A 147 12.40 29.86 6.39
C HIS A 147 13.64 30.31 7.18
N PRO A 148 14.19 31.51 6.89
CA PRO A 148 15.30 32.06 7.66
C PRO A 148 14.84 32.34 9.10
N SER A 149 15.55 31.79 10.09
CA SER A 149 15.21 31.96 11.50
C SER A 149 15.74 33.27 12.09
N ASN A 150 16.54 34.02 11.32
CA ASN A 150 17.02 35.33 11.73
C ASN A 150 17.22 36.28 10.53
N ALA A 151 17.35 37.57 10.86
CA ALA A 151 17.48 38.65 9.87
C ALA A 151 18.76 38.56 9.02
N ALA A 152 19.81 37.88 9.49
CA ALA A 152 21.03 37.66 8.71
C ALA A 152 20.82 36.59 7.62
N GLN A 153 20.12 35.50 7.92
CA GLN A 153 19.72 34.47 6.93
C GLN A 153 18.71 35.03 5.90
N ALA A 154 17.81 35.93 6.30
CA ALA A 154 16.84 36.53 5.38
C ALA A 154 17.52 37.40 4.30
N LYS A 155 18.63 38.07 4.64
CA LYS A 155 19.42 38.88 3.69
C LYS A 155 20.19 38.03 2.67
N ALA A 156 20.53 36.79 3.01
CA ALA A 156 21.18 35.86 2.08
C ALA A 156 20.20 35.31 1.02
N PHE A 157 18.91 35.18 1.35
CA PHE A 157 17.86 34.74 0.42
C PHE A 157 17.47 35.79 -0.63
N THR A 158 17.79 37.06 -0.40
CA THR A 158 17.45 38.18 -1.30
C THR A 158 18.62 38.63 -2.19
N ALA A 159 19.74 37.92 -2.18
CA ALA A 159 20.86 38.23 -3.06
C ALA A 159 20.48 37.96 -4.54
N PRO A 160 20.74 38.91 -5.47
CA PRO A 160 20.35 38.78 -6.87
C PRO A 160 21.30 37.78 -7.55
N GLY A 161 20.92 36.51 -7.53
CA GLY A 161 21.74 35.46 -8.14
C GLY A 161 21.15 34.05 -8.17
N SER A 162 19.93 33.81 -7.67
CA SER A 162 19.29 32.48 -7.78
C SER A 162 18.33 32.44 -8.97
N LEU A 163 18.88 31.93 -10.09
CA LEU A 163 18.24 31.27 -11.23
C LEU A 163 17.08 30.32 -10.74
N SER A 164 15.93 30.07 -11.39
CA SER A 164 15.47 30.15 -12.78
C SER A 164 13.92 30.11 -12.83
N PHE A 165 13.29 31.03 -13.57
CA PHE A 165 12.01 30.76 -14.26
C PHE A 165 12.13 31.38 -15.66
N PRO A 166 12.18 30.58 -16.74
CA PRO A 166 12.18 31.14 -18.08
C PRO A 166 10.75 31.57 -18.44
N GLY A 167 10.56 32.87 -18.66
CA GLY A 167 9.43 33.39 -19.43
C GLY A 167 8.14 33.64 -18.65
N ALA A 168 8.05 34.78 -17.97
CA ALA A 168 6.75 35.38 -17.62
C ALA A 168 6.83 36.91 -17.61
N THR A 169 7.35 37.52 -18.67
CA THR A 169 7.06 38.93 -18.95
C THR A 169 5.75 39.01 -19.72
N ASN A 170 4.63 38.97 -19.01
CA ASN A 170 3.39 39.54 -19.54
C ASN A 170 2.74 40.38 -18.44
N LYS A 171 2.75 41.70 -18.67
CA LYS A 171 1.95 42.69 -17.95
C LYS A 171 0.51 42.16 -17.84
N LEU A 172 0.05 41.95 -16.62
CA LEU A 172 -1.37 41.77 -16.33
C LEU A 172 -2.05 43.12 -16.57
N THR A 173 -2.66 43.27 -17.75
CA THR A 173 -3.64 44.33 -17.96
C THR A 173 -4.93 43.90 -17.25
N PRO A 174 -5.49 44.68 -16.32
CA PRO A 174 -6.74 44.31 -15.65
C PRO A 174 -7.91 44.37 -16.65
N PRO A 175 -8.91 43.47 -16.53
CA PRO A 175 -10.07 43.50 -17.41
C PRO A 175 -10.96 44.72 -17.10
N PRO A 176 -11.61 45.32 -18.11
CA PRO A 176 -12.52 46.43 -17.90
C PRO A 176 -13.82 45.97 -17.23
N ALA A 177 -14.39 46.84 -16.41
CA ALA A 177 -15.68 46.65 -15.76
C ALA A 177 -16.83 46.88 -16.75
N GLY A 178 -17.84 46.00 -16.75
CA GLY A 178 -19.19 46.34 -17.19
C GLY A 178 -19.90 45.35 -18.12
N THR A 179 -21.03 44.84 -17.61
CA THR A 179 -22.35 44.65 -18.26
C THR A 179 -22.55 43.62 -19.39
N GLY A 180 -23.56 42.75 -19.20
CA GLY A 180 -24.54 42.44 -20.25
C GLY A 180 -24.53 41.02 -20.85
N ASP A 181 -25.59 40.27 -20.55
CA ASP A 181 -26.31 39.23 -21.30
C ASP A 181 -25.69 38.35 -22.41
N ALA A 182 -26.05 37.07 -22.30
CA ALA A 182 -26.40 36.08 -23.34
C ALA A 182 -25.45 35.86 -24.54
N ALA A 183 -24.94 34.62 -24.65
CA ALA A 183 -25.46 33.61 -25.61
C ALA A 183 -24.40 32.58 -26.06
N GLN A 184 -24.90 31.46 -26.60
CA GLN A 184 -24.26 30.43 -27.42
C GLN A 184 -23.32 29.39 -26.77
N ARG A 185 -23.86 28.16 -26.63
CA ARG A 185 -23.12 26.89 -26.67
C ARG A 185 -22.40 26.73 -28.02
N PRO A 186 -21.36 25.89 -28.09
CA PRO A 186 -21.32 24.89 -29.17
C PRO A 186 -21.02 23.46 -28.69
N ALA A 187 -21.47 22.51 -29.52
CA ALA A 187 -21.44 21.06 -29.38
C ALA A 187 -20.14 20.44 -29.99
N PRO A 188 -19.96 19.09 -29.95
CA PRO A 188 -18.65 18.43 -30.07
C PRO A 188 -18.30 17.94 -31.49
N HIS A 189 -16.99 17.85 -31.77
CA HIS A 189 -16.34 17.13 -32.88
C HIS A 189 -15.00 16.58 -32.34
N GLY A 190 -14.43 15.43 -32.70
CA GLY A 190 -14.71 14.41 -33.72
C GLY A 190 -13.45 13.52 -33.88
N GLN A 191 -13.68 12.22 -34.05
CA GLN A 191 -12.86 11.07 -34.48
C GLN A 191 -11.43 11.24 -35.07
N GLN A 192 -10.57 10.24 -34.80
CA GLN A 192 -9.85 9.31 -35.73
C GLN A 192 -8.67 8.64 -34.98
N ALA A 193 -8.17 7.42 -35.22
CA ALA A 193 -8.55 6.27 -36.05
C ALA A 193 -7.71 5.05 -35.56
N ALA A 194 -8.17 3.84 -35.91
CA ALA A 194 -7.55 2.55 -35.65
C ALA A 194 -6.30 2.28 -36.51
N ASN A 195 -5.44 1.35 -36.06
CA ASN A 195 -4.65 0.50 -36.94
C ASN A 195 -4.44 -0.87 -36.28
N GLY A 196 -4.99 -1.91 -36.92
CA GLY A 196 -4.59 -3.30 -36.70
C GLY A 196 -3.85 -3.81 -37.93
N ASN A 197 -3.05 -4.85 -37.78
CA ASN A 197 -2.78 -5.77 -38.88
C ASN A 197 -2.41 -7.17 -38.35
N VAL A 198 -3.18 -8.17 -38.81
CA VAL A 198 -2.93 -9.61 -38.70
C VAL A 198 -3.20 -10.19 -40.09
N THR A 199 -2.27 -11.00 -40.61
CA THR A 199 -2.41 -12.16 -41.52
C THR A 199 -0.98 -12.60 -41.87
N ASN A 200 -0.62 -13.87 -42.02
CA ASN A 200 -1.35 -15.06 -42.45
C ASN A 200 -0.76 -16.31 -41.75
#